data_AF-A0A922WRE4-F1
#
_entry.id   AF-A0A922WRE4-F1
#
_cell.length_a   1.000
_cell.length_b   1.000
_cell.length_c   1.000
_cell.angle_alpha   90.00
_cell.angle_beta   90.00
_cell.angle_gamma   90.00
#
_symmetry.space_group_name_H-M   'P 1'
#
loop_
_entity.id
_entity.type
_entity.pdbx_description
1 polymer ?
#
loop_
_entity_poly.entity_id
_entity_poly.type
_entity_poly.pdbx_seq_one_letter_code
_entity_poly.pdbx_strand_id
1 'polypeptide(L)' 'MYICICNAIRESDLRKAALTCEGDAEATYACLGKRPNCGQCLEEAQEIIDAERAGAKCEEFAL' A
#
# COMPACT_ATOMS: atom_id res chain seq x y z
N MET A 1 2.05 -5.65 -10.32
CA MET A 1 1.07 -5.09 -11.28
C MET A 1 0.91 -3.58 -11.06
N TYR A 2 0.16 -2.81 -11.86
CA TYR A 2 -0.28 -1.45 -11.46
C TYR A 2 -1.56 -1.57 -10.65
N ILE A 3 -1.57 -0.99 -9.43
CA ILE A 3 -2.76 -0.93 -8.57
C ILE A 3 -3.53 0.36 -8.81
N CYS A 4 -2.83 1.48 -9.01
CA CYS A 4 -3.47 2.75 -9.39
C CYS A 4 -3.00 3.20 -10.76
N ILE A 5 -3.90 3.13 -11.75
CA ILE A 5 -3.62 3.64 -13.10
C ILE A 5 -3.52 5.17 -13.10
N CYS A 6 -4.39 5.87 -12.36
CA CYS A 6 -4.39 7.34 -12.30
C CYS A 6 -3.07 7.93 -11.79
N ASN A 7 -2.44 7.27 -10.81
CA ASN A 7 -1.22 7.75 -10.16
C ASN A 7 0.03 6.98 -10.61
N ALA A 8 -0.11 6.00 -11.51
CA ALA A 8 0.94 5.07 -11.89
C ALA A 8 1.64 4.41 -10.69
N ILE A 9 0.85 3.93 -9.71
CA ILE A 9 1.37 3.21 -8.53
C ILE A 9 1.43 1.73 -8.83
N ARG A 10 2.64 1.16 -8.81
CA ARG A 10 2.84 -0.28 -8.91
C ARG A 10 2.62 -0.93 -7.56
N GLU A 11 2.12 -2.16 -7.57
CA GLU A 11 1.96 -2.99 -6.39
C GLU A 11 3.26 -3.12 -5.58
N SER A 12 4.40 -3.27 -6.26
CA SER A 12 5.72 -3.33 -5.61
C SER A 12 6.06 -2.05 -4.84
N ASP A 13 5.64 -0.89 -5.35
CA ASP A 13 5.90 0.40 -4.71
C ASP A 13 4.92 0.60 -3.55
N LEU A 14 3.68 0.15 -3.72
CA LEU A 14 2.66 0.15 -2.67
C LEU A 14 3.07 -0.73 -1.48
N ARG A 15 3.53 -1.96 -1.73
CA ARG A 15 4.02 -2.88 -0.70
C ARG A 15 5.20 -2.29 0.08
N LYS A 16 6.17 -1.68 -0.61
CA LYS A 16 7.28 -0.97 0.05
C LYS A 16 6.81 0.19 0.93
N ALA A 17 5.85 0.98 0.43
CA ALA A 17 5.27 2.07 1.21
C ALA A 17 4.48 1.57 2.42
N ALA A 18 3.79 0.44 2.30
CA ALA A 18 3.01 -0.17 3.39
C ALA A 18 3.85 -0.49 4.62
N LEU A 19 5.14 -0.81 4.45
CA LEU A 19 6.07 -1.14 5.53
C LEU A 19 6.76 0.08 6.16
N THR A 20 6.71 1.24 5.51
CA THR A 20 7.40 2.46 5.96
C THR A 20 6.45 3.55 6.43
N CYS A 21 5.16 3.40 6.13
CA CYS A 21 4.11 4.32 6.51
C CYS A 21 2.98 3.60 7.23
N GLU A 22 2.43 4.28 8.24
CA GLU A 22 1.23 3.84 8.94
C GLU A 22 -0.03 4.47 8.32
N GLY A 23 -1.20 4.00 8.76
CA GLY A 23 -2.49 4.48 8.27
C GLY A 23 -3.03 3.68 7.08
N ASP A 24 -4.06 4.23 6.45
CA ASP A 24 -4.81 3.58 5.38
C ASP A 24 -4.16 3.77 3.99
N ALA A 25 -4.88 3.34 2.94
CA ALA A 25 -4.46 3.49 1.56
C ALA A 25 -4.21 4.96 1.16
N GLU A 26 -5.01 5.91 1.66
CA GLU A 26 -4.81 7.33 1.34
C GLU A 26 -3.53 7.87 2.00
N ALA A 27 -3.28 7.51 3.26
CA ALA A 27 -2.04 7.85 3.96
C ALA A 27 -0.82 7.24 3.26
N THR A 28 -0.93 5.98 2.83
CA THR A 28 0.13 5.29 2.07
C THR A 28 0.38 5.98 0.72
N TYR A 29 -0.66 6.45 0.04
CA TYR A 29 -0.52 7.21 -1.20
C TYR A 29 0.14 8.57 -0.94
N ALA A 30 -0.20 9.23 0.16
CA ALA A 30 0.42 10.48 0.56
C ALA A 30 1.93 10.33 0.81
N CYS A 31 2.36 9.21 1.39
CA CYS A 31 3.78 8.87 1.51
C CYS A 31 4.51 8.73 0.18
N LEU A 32 3.81 8.28 -0.87
CA LEU A 32 4.34 8.24 -2.24
C LEU A 32 4.26 9.60 -2.96
N GLY A 33 3.87 10.67 -2.25
CA GLY A 33 3.67 12.00 -2.82
C GLY A 33 2.47 12.07 -3.76
N LYS A 34 1.46 11.21 -3.57
CA LYS A 34 0.27 11.11 -4.42
C LYS A 34 -1.00 11.38 -3.61
N ARG A 35 -2.06 11.77 -4.31
CA ARG A 35 -3.44 11.80 -3.77
C ARG A 35 -4.33 10.94 -4.66
N PRO A 36 -5.32 10.21 -4.11
CA PRO A 36 -6.28 9.47 -4.92
C PRO A 36 -7.01 10.39 -5.90
N ASN A 37 -7.22 9.93 -7.14
CA ASN A 37 -7.97 10.69 -8.16
C ASN A 37 -9.40 10.15 -8.30
N CYS A 38 -9.56 8.91 -8.81
CA CYS A 38 -10.87 8.27 -8.94
C CYS A 38 -11.28 7.41 -7.73
N GLY A 39 -10.35 7.10 -6.83
CA GLY A 39 -10.58 6.28 -5.63
C GLY A 39 -10.88 4.79 -5.87
N GLN A 40 -11.06 4.35 -7.13
CA GLN A 40 -11.51 2.99 -7.47
C GLN A 40 -10.57 1.87 -6.98
N CYS A 41 -9.28 2.19 -6.83
CA CYS A 41 -8.28 1.23 -6.39
C CYS A 41 -8.07 1.20 -4.86
N LEU A 42 -8.76 2.03 -4.08
CA LEU A 42 -8.44 2.21 -2.66
C LEU A 42 -8.72 0.96 -1.82
N GLU A 43 -9.82 0.26 -2.10
CA GLU A 43 -10.18 -0.98 -1.40
C GLU A 43 -9.14 -2.08 -1.65
N GLU A 44 -8.85 -2.38 -2.91
CA GLU A 44 -7.80 -3.36 -3.28
C GLU A 44 -6.41 -2.94 -2.77
N ALA A 45 -6.09 -1.64 -2.83
CA ALA A 45 -4.83 -1.13 -2.28
C ALA A 45 -4.75 -1.35 -0.76
N GLN A 46 -5.85 -1.18 -0.03
CA GLN A 46 -5.92 -1.42 1.40
C GLN A 46 -5.69 -2.89 1.73
N GLU A 47 -6.33 -3.81 1.00
CA GLU A 47 -6.13 -5.25 1.17
C GLU A 47 -4.66 -5.66 0.97
N ILE A 48 -3.99 -5.10 -0.05
CA ILE A 48 -2.58 -5.35 -0.32
C ILE A 48 -1.69 -4.80 0.81
N ILE A 49 -1.99 -3.60 1.30
CA ILE A 49 -1.27 -2.96 2.43
C ILE A 49 -1.38 -3.83 3.69
N ASP A 50 -2.59 -4.28 4.01
CA ASP A 50 -2.84 -5.08 5.21
C ASP A 50 -2.18 -6.46 5.11
N ALA A 51 -2.25 -7.11 3.95
CA ALA A 51 -1.56 -8.36 3.69
C ALA A 51 -0.03 -8.22 3.84
N GLU A 52 0.56 -7.15 3.31
CA GLU A 52 2.00 -6.90 3.41
C GLU A 52 2.43 -6.69 4.87
N ARG A 53 1.68 -5.87 5.61
CA ARG A 53 1.96 -5.60 7.03
C ARG A 53 1.77 -6.83 7.91
N ALA A 54 0.77 -7.67 7.62
CA ALA A 54 0.57 -8.93 8.32
C ALA A 54 1.70 -9.93 8.04
N GLY A 55 2.14 -10.02 6.77
CA GLY A 55 3.27 -10.86 6.37
C GLY A 55 4.57 -10.49 7.08
N ALA A 56 4.92 -9.19 7.11
CA ALA A 56 6.10 -8.71 7.81
C ALA A 56 6.07 -9.01 9.32
N LYS A 57 4.90 -8.91 9.96
CA LYS A 57 4.75 -9.27 11.38
C LYS A 57 4.98 -10.77 11.62
N CYS A 58 4.53 -11.65 10.72
CA CYS A 58 4.79 -13.08 10.84
C CYS A 58 6.28 -13.43 10.74
N GLU A 59 7.07 -12.70 9.94
CA GLU A 59 8.53 -12.90 9.86
C GLU A 59 9.25 -12.46 11.15
N GLU A 60 8.77 -11.40 11.80
CA GLU A 60 9.35 -10.88 13.05
C GLU A 60 9.21 -11.87 14.22
N PHE A 61 8.11 -12.64 14.28
CA PHE A 61 7.88 -13.66 15.31
C PHE A 61 8.43 -15.06 14.95
N ALA A 62 8.99 -15.23 13.75
CA ALA A 62 9.60 -16.49 13.30
C ALA A 62 11.12 -16.57 13.58
N LEU A 63 11.69 -15.55 14.24
CA LEU A 63 13.08 -15.47 14.72
C LEU A 63 13.16 -15.81 16.23
#